data_AF-A0AAE8QCG0-F1
#
_entry.id   AF-A0AAE8QCG0-F1
#
_cell.length_a   1.000
_cell.length_b   1.000
_cell.length_c   1.000
_cell.angle_alpha   90.00
_cell.angle_beta   90.00
_cell.angle_gamma   90.00
#
_symmetry.space_group_name_H-M   'P 1'
#
loop_
_entity.id
_entity.type
_entity.pdbx_description
1 polymer ?
#
loop_
_entity_poly.entity_id
_entity_poly.type
_entity_poly.pdbx_seq_one_letter_code
_entity_poly.pdbx_strand_id
1 'polypeptide(L)'
;MSKRLRQPSIERVPKKVHHSKKFRISVDLKKTADLKKALSEIYHAIENGLTLPSGSYRANVATTRDELLDTHGIMHLHLGSDRTRELLYLVQYSKYVVFLEVTDHIHFESVPVGNLLIQQHSKALADLSEQIAAQELSELEGKTVAIRNSLLRRRKSDGEVI
;
A
#
# COMPACT_ATOMS: atom_id res chain seq x y z
N MET A 1 -0.17 6.37 -14.70
CA MET A 1 -0.66 5.68 -13.48
C MET A 1 0.50 4.94 -12.83
N SER A 2 0.57 4.92 -11.49
CA SER A 2 1.63 4.18 -10.79
C SER A 2 1.46 2.67 -11.03
N LYS A 3 2.54 1.99 -11.45
CA LYS A 3 2.49 0.56 -11.75
C LYS A 3 2.41 -0.24 -10.46
N ARG A 4 1.47 -1.19 -10.39
CA ARG A 4 1.35 -2.16 -9.29
C ARG A 4 2.60 -3.06 -9.28
N LEU A 5 3.20 -3.22 -8.10
CA LEU A 5 4.37 -4.09 -7.91
C LEU A 5 3.91 -5.52 -7.61
N ARG A 6 4.58 -6.52 -8.21
CA ARG A 6 4.28 -7.95 -8.05
C ARG A 6 5.44 -8.71 -7.42
N GLN A 7 6.13 -8.08 -6.48
CA GLN A 7 7.27 -8.67 -5.80
C GLN A 7 6.84 -9.29 -4.47
N PRO A 8 7.50 -10.37 -4.02
CA PRO A 8 7.08 -11.16 -2.86
C PRO A 8 7.20 -10.45 -1.52
N SER A 9 7.90 -9.32 -1.45
CA SER A 9 8.13 -8.56 -0.22
C SER A 9 7.74 -7.09 -0.35
N ILE A 10 7.39 -6.46 0.77
CA ILE A 10 7.30 -5.00 0.82
C ILE A 10 8.69 -4.41 0.59
N GLU A 11 8.75 -3.42 -0.28
CA GLU A 11 9.93 -2.62 -0.58
C GLU A 11 10.32 -1.82 0.67
N ARG A 12 11.59 -1.89 1.08
CA ARG A 12 12.10 -1.24 2.30
C ARG A 12 12.39 0.25 2.08
N VAL A 13 11.37 0.97 1.63
CA VAL A 13 11.35 2.43 1.48
C VAL A 13 10.06 2.96 2.10
N PRO A 14 10.08 4.15 2.72
CA PRO A 14 8.88 4.78 3.26
C PRO A 14 7.77 4.88 2.21
N LYS A 15 6.57 4.38 2.54
CA LYS A 15 5.40 4.42 1.66
C LYS A 15 4.18 4.94 2.42
N LYS A 16 3.38 5.79 1.75
CA LYS A 16 2.07 6.17 2.30
C LYS A 16 1.16 4.93 2.36
N VAL A 17 0.42 4.76 3.44
CA VAL A 17 -0.58 3.69 3.53
C VAL A 17 -1.97 4.27 3.31
N HIS A 18 -2.71 3.67 2.39
CA HIS A 18 -4.11 4.01 2.12
C HIS A 18 -5.01 2.82 2.45
N HIS A 19 -6.25 3.10 2.80
CA HIS A 19 -7.30 2.09 2.87
C HIS A 19 -8.16 2.16 1.62
N SER A 20 -8.50 1.00 1.06
CA SER A 20 -9.57 0.90 0.08
C SER A 20 -10.87 1.49 0.66
N LYS A 21 -11.71 2.14 -0.17
CA LYS A 21 -13.05 2.58 0.25
C LYS A 21 -13.93 1.43 0.77
N LYS A 22 -13.59 0.20 0.40
CA LYS A 22 -14.25 -1.05 0.83
C LYS A 22 -13.46 -1.80 1.91
N PHE A 23 -12.47 -1.14 2.54
CA PHE A 23 -11.67 -1.75 3.59
C PHE A 23 -12.55 -2.24 4.73
N ARG A 24 -12.33 -3.49 5.14
CA ARG A 24 -13.05 -4.13 6.23
C ARG A 24 -12.17 -5.11 6.98
N ILE A 25 -12.57 -5.41 8.21
CA ILE A 25 -11.95 -6.42 9.06
C ILE A 25 -13.05 -7.43 9.36
N SER A 26 -12.90 -8.66 8.86
CA SER A 26 -13.95 -9.69 8.85
C SER A 26 -13.65 -10.87 9.79
N VAL A 27 -12.59 -10.80 10.59
CA VAL A 27 -12.21 -11.82 11.58
C VAL A 27 -12.66 -11.43 12.99
N ASP A 28 -13.01 -12.42 13.82
CA ASP A 28 -13.38 -12.17 15.22
C ASP A 28 -12.20 -11.57 15.96
N LEU A 29 -12.40 -10.31 16.29
CA LEU A 29 -11.47 -9.51 17.01
C LEU A 29 -11.30 -9.96 18.46
N LYS A 30 -11.82 -11.05 19.00
CA LYS A 30 -11.46 -11.50 20.38
C LYS A 30 -9.96 -11.70 20.61
N LYS A 31 -9.13 -11.82 19.56
CA LYS A 31 -7.66 -11.70 19.58
C LYS A 31 -7.16 -10.25 19.30
N THR A 32 -7.98 -9.23 19.55
CA THR A 32 -7.82 -7.89 18.92
C THR A 32 -6.54 -7.21 19.32
N ALA A 33 -6.11 -7.35 20.57
CA ALA A 33 -4.98 -6.60 21.06
C ALA A 33 -3.73 -6.99 20.25
N ASP A 34 -3.49 -8.29 20.11
CA ASP A 34 -2.36 -8.81 19.35
C ASP A 34 -2.51 -8.57 17.84
N LEU A 35 -3.70 -8.76 17.27
CA LEU A 35 -3.94 -8.49 15.85
C LEU A 35 -3.86 -7.00 15.51
N LYS A 36 -4.37 -6.11 16.39
CA LYS A 36 -4.22 -4.65 16.25
C LYS A 36 -2.76 -4.26 16.41
N LYS A 37 -2.03 -4.85 17.35
CA LYS A 37 -0.61 -4.62 17.53
C LYS A 37 0.16 -5.02 16.27
N ALA A 38 -0.06 -6.23 15.75
CA ALA A 38 0.57 -6.70 14.52
C ALA A 38 0.21 -5.81 13.32
N LEU A 39 -1.06 -5.43 13.16
CA LEU A 39 -1.47 -4.52 12.09
C LEU A 39 -0.81 -3.14 12.24
N SER A 40 -0.73 -2.61 13.46
CA SER A 40 -0.06 -1.34 13.76
C SER A 40 1.44 -1.40 13.52
N GLU A 41 2.09 -2.51 13.84
CA GLU A 41 3.52 -2.73 13.58
C GLU A 41 3.80 -2.83 12.08
N ILE A 42 2.95 -3.53 11.32
CA ILE A 42 3.02 -3.57 9.86
C ILE A 42 2.83 -2.17 9.28
N TYR A 43 1.82 -1.44 9.74
CA TYR A 43 1.54 -0.07 9.31
C TYR A 43 2.77 0.83 9.54
N HIS A 44 3.30 0.82 10.77
CA HIS A 44 4.50 1.57 11.14
C HIS A 44 5.71 1.19 10.29
N ALA A 45 5.93 -0.11 10.06
CA ALA A 45 7.06 -0.57 9.26
C ALA A 45 6.96 -0.10 7.80
N ILE A 46 5.77 -0.15 7.18
CA ILE A 46 5.57 0.32 5.80
C ILE A 46 5.78 1.83 5.69
N GLU A 47 5.20 2.62 6.61
CA GLU A 47 5.33 4.08 6.57
C GLU A 47 6.78 4.55 6.73
N ASN A 48 7.58 3.80 7.47
CA ASN A 48 8.96 4.17 7.78
C ASN A 48 9.99 3.39 6.93
N GLY A 49 9.55 2.53 6.02
CA GLY A 49 10.45 1.71 5.18
C GLY A 49 11.26 0.68 5.96
N LEU A 50 10.75 0.23 7.12
CA LEU A 50 11.41 -0.73 7.99
C LEU A 50 11.11 -2.17 7.55
N THR A 51 11.83 -3.11 8.16
CA THR A 51 11.52 -4.54 8.01
C THR A 51 10.21 -4.84 8.74
N LEU A 52 9.32 -5.62 8.10
CA LEU A 52 8.09 -6.08 8.74
C LEU A 52 8.39 -7.00 9.94
N PRO A 53 7.46 -7.12 10.90
CA PRO A 53 7.58 -8.09 11.98
C PRO A 53 7.88 -9.51 11.49
N SER A 54 8.61 -10.26 12.31
CA SER A 54 8.89 -11.67 12.02
C SER A 54 7.59 -12.46 11.87
N GLY A 55 7.50 -13.29 10.83
CA GLY A 55 6.30 -14.09 10.55
C GLY A 55 5.18 -13.33 9.82
N SER A 56 5.35 -12.06 9.45
CA SER A 56 4.36 -11.37 8.60
C SER A 56 4.29 -11.93 7.18
N TYR A 57 5.37 -12.54 6.68
CA TYR A 57 5.38 -13.19 5.37
C TYR A 57 5.08 -14.68 5.50
N ARG A 58 4.51 -15.27 4.44
CA ARG A 58 4.41 -16.72 4.31
C ARG A 58 5.79 -17.39 4.40
N ALA A 59 5.82 -18.63 4.86
CA ALA A 59 7.04 -19.44 4.77
C ALA A 59 7.54 -19.52 3.32
N ASN A 60 8.86 -19.43 3.13
CA ASN A 60 9.49 -19.52 1.81
C ASN A 60 8.98 -18.47 0.80
N VAL A 61 8.64 -17.27 1.26
CA VAL A 61 8.13 -16.16 0.42
C VAL A 61 9.00 -15.85 -0.80
N ALA A 62 10.32 -16.08 -0.71
CA ALA A 62 11.28 -15.83 -1.78
C ALA A 62 11.32 -16.92 -2.85
N THR A 63 10.87 -18.14 -2.54
CA THR A 63 11.04 -19.32 -3.42
C THR A 63 9.73 -19.97 -3.81
N THR A 64 8.61 -19.56 -3.22
CA THR A 64 7.27 -20.09 -3.52
C THR A 64 6.43 -19.08 -4.28
N ARG A 65 5.59 -19.61 -5.17
CA ARG A 65 4.64 -18.82 -5.96
C ARG A 65 3.47 -18.35 -5.10
N ASP A 66 2.98 -17.15 -5.35
CA ASP A 66 1.75 -16.62 -4.77
C ASP A 66 0.81 -16.22 -5.91
N GLU A 67 -0.27 -16.98 -6.08
CA GLU A 67 -1.17 -16.82 -7.23
C GLU A 67 -1.90 -15.48 -7.22
N LEU A 68 -2.25 -14.94 -6.03
CA LEU A 68 -2.86 -13.62 -5.91
C LEU A 68 -1.88 -12.52 -6.30
N LEU A 69 -0.63 -12.66 -5.88
CA LEU A 69 0.43 -11.71 -6.21
C LEU A 69 0.75 -11.76 -7.71
N ASP A 70 0.87 -12.96 -8.27
CA ASP A 70 1.27 -13.14 -9.65
C ASP A 70 0.18 -12.72 -10.63
N THR A 71 -1.07 -13.07 -10.34
CA THR A 71 -2.19 -12.82 -11.24
C THR A 71 -2.68 -11.38 -11.09
N HIS A 72 -2.87 -10.96 -9.84
CA HIS A 72 -3.54 -9.72 -9.51
C HIS A 72 -2.63 -8.66 -8.89
N GLY A 73 -1.41 -9.00 -8.46
CA GLY A 73 -0.55 -8.09 -7.70
C GLY A 73 -1.08 -7.79 -6.29
N ILE A 74 -1.86 -8.71 -5.73
CA ILE A 74 -2.34 -8.64 -4.35
C ILE A 74 -1.43 -9.50 -3.49
N MET A 75 -0.83 -8.88 -2.47
CA MET A 75 -0.05 -9.56 -1.45
C MET A 75 -0.95 -9.87 -0.25
N HIS A 76 -0.65 -10.94 0.47
CA HIS A 76 -1.20 -11.19 1.79
C HIS A 76 -0.06 -11.23 2.82
N LEU A 77 -0.31 -10.64 3.99
CA LEU A 77 0.59 -10.69 5.14
C LEU A 77 -0.14 -11.33 6.31
N HIS A 78 0.53 -12.21 7.05
CA HIS A 78 -0.01 -12.76 8.27
C HIS A 78 0.00 -11.72 9.39
N LEU A 79 -1.08 -11.68 10.16
CA LEU A 79 -1.18 -10.88 11.38
C LEU A 79 -0.79 -11.74 12.59
N GLY A 80 0.35 -11.44 13.21
CA GLY A 80 0.86 -12.12 14.40
C GLY A 80 2.03 -13.06 14.11
N SER A 81 1.79 -14.19 13.43
CA SER A 81 2.84 -15.13 13.02
C SER A 81 2.44 -15.84 11.72
N ASP A 82 3.38 -16.53 11.09
CA ASP A 82 3.14 -17.33 9.87
C ASP A 82 2.17 -18.51 10.08
N ARG A 83 1.81 -18.80 11.34
CA ARG A 83 0.83 -19.80 11.74
C ARG A 83 -0.58 -19.25 11.95
N THR A 84 -0.77 -17.94 11.91
CA THR A 84 -2.10 -17.34 12.09
C THR A 84 -2.90 -17.45 10.80
N ARG A 85 -4.23 -17.60 10.96
CA ARG A 85 -5.14 -17.68 9.81
C ARG A 85 -5.52 -16.30 9.30
N GLU A 86 -5.36 -15.29 10.14
CA GLU A 86 -5.73 -13.91 9.92
C GLU A 86 -4.68 -13.20 9.03
N LEU A 87 -5.13 -12.73 7.87
CA LEU A 87 -4.34 -12.14 6.81
C LEU A 87 -4.77 -10.70 6.53
N LEU A 88 -3.79 -9.82 6.33
CA LEU A 88 -3.97 -8.53 5.70
C LEU A 88 -3.71 -8.67 4.19
N TYR A 89 -4.75 -8.42 3.38
CA TYR A 89 -4.63 -8.33 1.93
C TYR A 89 -4.33 -6.89 1.53
N LEU A 90 -3.30 -6.70 0.69
CA LEU A 90 -2.84 -5.38 0.27
C LEU A 90 -2.31 -5.37 -1.16
N VAL A 91 -2.18 -4.16 -1.70
CA VAL A 91 -1.53 -3.91 -2.98
C VAL A 91 -0.39 -2.93 -2.78
N GLN A 92 0.78 -3.25 -3.32
CA GLN A 92 1.96 -2.38 -3.26
C GLN A 92 2.18 -1.61 -4.58
N TYR A 93 2.48 -0.33 -4.46
CA TYR A 93 2.96 0.55 -5.52
C TYR A 93 4.33 1.14 -5.12
N SER A 94 4.99 1.84 -6.03
CA SER A 94 6.32 2.43 -5.77
C SER A 94 6.31 3.46 -4.63
N LYS A 95 5.24 4.25 -4.47
CA LYS A 95 5.16 5.32 -3.47
C LYS A 95 4.19 5.06 -2.30
N TYR A 96 3.31 4.08 -2.46
CA TYR A 96 2.24 3.83 -1.50
C TYR A 96 1.81 2.36 -1.48
N VAL A 97 1.11 1.98 -0.42
CA VAL A 97 0.44 0.69 -0.26
C VAL A 97 -1.05 0.94 -0.04
N VAL A 98 -1.90 0.03 -0.54
CA VAL A 98 -3.34 0.07 -0.30
C VAL A 98 -3.77 -1.20 0.43
N PHE A 99 -4.31 -1.05 1.63
CA PHE A 99 -4.92 -2.13 2.39
C PHE A 99 -6.33 -2.40 1.86
N LEU A 100 -6.62 -3.67 1.57
CA LEU A 100 -7.88 -4.10 0.98
C LEU A 100 -8.82 -4.65 2.05
N GLU A 101 -8.35 -5.61 2.83
CA GLU A 101 -9.19 -6.32 3.80
C GLU A 101 -8.30 -7.05 4.81
N VAL A 102 -8.81 -7.22 6.03
CA VAL A 102 -8.31 -8.20 6.98
C VAL A 102 -9.33 -9.33 7.10
N THR A 103 -8.97 -10.52 6.63
CA THR A 103 -9.83 -11.71 6.71
C THR A 103 -8.96 -12.97 6.84
N ASP A 104 -9.50 -14.16 6.66
CA ASP A 104 -8.72 -15.40 6.62
C ASP A 104 -8.31 -15.78 5.19
N HIS A 105 -8.09 -17.07 4.94
CA HIS A 105 -7.63 -17.60 3.67
C HIS A 105 -8.76 -17.76 2.62
N ILE A 106 -9.99 -17.31 2.90
CA ILE A 106 -11.18 -17.49 2.04
C ILE A 106 -10.96 -17.07 0.56
N HIS A 107 -10.10 -16.09 0.29
CA HIS A 107 -9.85 -15.61 -1.07
C HIS A 107 -9.04 -16.59 -1.94
N PHE A 108 -8.41 -17.61 -1.33
CA PHE A 108 -7.77 -18.71 -2.03
C PHE A 108 -8.74 -19.83 -2.44
N GLU A 109 -9.96 -19.83 -1.90
CA GLU A 109 -10.96 -20.87 -2.17
C GLU A 109 -11.81 -20.55 -3.40
N SER A 110 -11.74 -19.32 -3.91
CA SER A 110 -12.48 -18.90 -5.11
C SER A 110 -11.88 -19.46 -6.41
N VAL A 111 -12.73 -19.69 -7.41
CA VAL A 111 -12.32 -20.09 -8.77
C VAL A 111 -12.76 -19.02 -9.78
N PRO A 112 -11.84 -18.30 -10.44
CA PRO A 112 -10.39 -18.29 -10.23
C PRO A 112 -9.99 -17.68 -8.87
N VAL A 113 -8.78 -17.99 -8.41
CA VAL A 113 -8.25 -17.49 -7.12
C VAL A 113 -8.28 -15.96 -7.06
N GLY A 114 -8.79 -15.42 -5.95
CA GLY A 114 -8.93 -13.99 -5.71
C GLY A 114 -10.08 -13.29 -6.44
N ASN A 115 -10.94 -14.01 -7.17
CA ASN A 115 -12.00 -13.39 -7.98
C ASN A 115 -12.93 -12.50 -7.12
N LEU A 116 -13.34 -12.99 -5.95
CA LEU A 116 -14.20 -12.24 -5.03
C LEU A 116 -13.52 -10.94 -4.56
N LEU A 117 -12.25 -11.03 -4.14
CA LEU A 117 -11.46 -9.88 -3.69
C LEU A 117 -11.34 -8.83 -4.79
N ILE A 118 -11.12 -9.25 -6.04
CA ILE A 118 -11.02 -8.34 -7.19
C ILE A 118 -12.35 -7.68 -7.51
N GLN A 119 -13.45 -8.45 -7.54
CA GLN A 119 -14.78 -7.90 -7.78
C GLN A 119 -15.13 -6.83 -6.74
N GLN A 120 -14.74 -7.03 -5.49
CA GLN A 120 -15.02 -6.10 -4.41
C GLN A 120 -14.17 -4.82 -4.45
N HIS A 121 -12.90 -4.92 -4.87
CA HIS A 121 -11.93 -3.84 -4.70
C HIS A 121 -11.45 -3.15 -5.99
N SER A 122 -11.63 -3.77 -7.16
CA SER A 122 -11.09 -3.26 -8.44
C SER A 122 -11.49 -1.81 -8.74
N LYS A 123 -12.79 -1.49 -8.64
CA LYS A 123 -13.28 -0.12 -8.83
C LYS A 123 -12.69 0.85 -7.80
N ALA A 124 -12.68 0.48 -6.52
CA ALA A 124 -12.15 1.33 -5.47
C ALA A 124 -10.65 1.62 -5.65
N LEU A 125 -9.90 0.65 -6.17
CA LEU A 125 -8.48 0.80 -6.49
C LEU A 125 -8.24 1.70 -7.71
N ALA A 126 -9.07 1.58 -8.74
CA ALA A 126 -9.03 2.47 -9.91
C ALA A 126 -9.32 3.92 -9.49
N ASP A 127 -10.44 4.15 -8.79
CA ASP A 127 -10.84 5.47 -8.31
C ASP A 127 -9.74 6.10 -7.39
N LEU A 128 -9.10 5.31 -6.53
CA LEU A 128 -8.01 5.79 -5.66
C LEU A 128 -6.75 6.12 -6.46
N SER A 129 -6.40 5.30 -7.46
CA SER A 129 -5.24 5.57 -8.32
C SER A 129 -5.41 6.87 -9.10
N GLU A 130 -6.63 7.18 -9.55
CA GLU A 130 -6.94 8.44 -10.23
C GLU A 130 -6.83 9.64 -9.27
N GLN A 131 -7.38 9.51 -8.06
CA GLN A 131 -7.27 10.55 -7.03
C GLN A 131 -5.81 10.86 -6.66
N ILE A 132 -4.99 9.82 -6.46
CA ILE A 132 -3.57 10.00 -6.15
C ILE A 132 -2.84 10.66 -7.34
N ALA A 133 -3.12 10.23 -8.57
CA ALA A 133 -2.50 10.83 -9.75
C ALA A 133 -2.87 12.32 -9.91
N ALA A 134 -4.13 12.68 -9.64
CA ALA A 134 -4.59 14.07 -9.67
C ALA A 134 -3.92 14.92 -8.57
N GLN A 135 -3.80 14.38 -7.35
CA GLN A 135 -3.09 15.04 -6.26
C GLN A 135 -1.61 15.26 -6.59
N GLU A 136 -0.93 14.25 -7.12
CA GLU A 136 0.48 14.37 -7.52
C GLU A 136 0.68 15.43 -8.60
N LEU A 137 -0.22 15.51 -9.58
CA LEU A 137 -0.18 16.54 -10.63
C LEU A 137 -0.37 17.94 -10.04
N SER A 138 -1.37 18.13 -9.17
CA SER A 138 -1.61 19.41 -8.52
C SER A 138 -0.44 19.86 -7.63
N GLU A 139 0.19 18.95 -6.90
CA GLU A 139 1.39 19.24 -6.10
C GLU A 139 2.59 19.65 -6.97
N LEU A 140 2.76 19.04 -8.14
CA LEU A 140 3.83 19.39 -9.09
C LEU A 140 3.61 20.78 -9.68
N GLU A 141 2.38 21.12 -10.06
CA GLU A 141 2.03 22.45 -10.54
C GLU A 141 2.28 23.52 -9.48
N GLY A 142 1.84 23.28 -8.23
CA GLY A 142 2.08 24.18 -7.11
C GLY A 142 3.57 24.42 -6.83
N LYS A 143 4.39 23.36 -6.86
CA LYS A 143 5.86 23.47 -6.72
C LYS A 143 6.48 24.25 -7.87
N THR A 144 6.02 24.05 -9.10
CA THR A 144 6.52 24.75 -10.29
C THR A 144 6.24 26.26 -10.19
N VAL A 145 5.03 26.64 -9.78
CA VAL A 145 4.66 28.04 -9.55
C VAL A 145 5.49 28.66 -8.43
N ALA A 146 5.70 27.94 -7.32
CA ALA A 146 6.53 28.41 -6.21
C ALA A 146 7.99 28.65 -6.63
N ILE A 147 8.57 27.71 -7.39
CA ILE A 147 9.94 27.85 -7.93
C ILE A 147 10.00 29.06 -8.86
N ARG A 148 9.07 29.20 -9.82
CA ARG A 148 9.01 30.35 -10.73
C ARG A 148 8.94 31.67 -9.98
N ASN A 149 8.08 31.78 -8.96
CA ASN A 149 7.94 32.99 -8.16
C ASN A 149 9.21 33.30 -7.35
N SER A 150 9.88 32.27 -6.81
CA SER A 150 11.14 32.45 -6.08
C SER A 150 12.27 32.95 -6.99
N LEU A 151 12.36 32.43 -8.22
CA LEU A 151 13.35 32.86 -9.22
C LEU A 151 13.11 34.29 -9.70
N LEU A 152 11.84 34.68 -9.91
CA LEU A 152 11.47 36.05 -10.28
C LEU A 152 11.77 37.06 -9.17
N ARG A 153 11.61 36.68 -7.90
CA ARG A 153 11.96 37.54 -6.75
C ARG A 153 13.47 37.75 -6.63
N ARG A 154 14.29 36.72 -6.83
CA ARG A 154 15.76 36.84 -6.83
C ARG A 154 16.29 37.71 -7.97
N ARG A 155 15.72 37.61 -9.18
CA ARG A 155 16.13 38.49 -10.30
C ARG A 155 15.82 39.97 -10.07
N LYS A 156 14.82 40.30 -9.25
CA LYS A 156 14.51 41.69 -8.88
C LYS A 156 15.45 42.24 -7.80
N SER A 157 15.99 41.41 -6.91
CA SER A 157 16.97 41.85 -5.90
C SER A 157 18.37 42.08 -6.48
N ASP A 158 18.71 41.40 -7.58
CA ASP A 158 20.05 41.46 -8.19
C ASP A 158 20.15 42.51 -9.32
N GLY A 159 19.05 43.22 -9.61
CA GLY A 159 18.92 44.19 -10.71
C GLY A 159 18.94 45.66 -10.29
N GLU A 160 19.25 45.97 -9.03
CA GLU A 160 19.43 47.35 -8.54
C GLU A 160 20.92 47.62 -8.29
N VAL A 161 21.67 47.84 -9.36
CA VAL A 161 22.93 48.61 -9.32
C VAL A 161 22.81 49.66 -10.42
N ILE A 162 22.92 50.91 -9.97
CA ILE A 162 22.71 52.20 -10.63
C ILE A 162 23.46 52.30 -11.96
#